data_AF-A0A2G8RGC9-F1
#
_entry.id   AF-A0A2G8RGC9-F1
#
_cell.length_a   1.000
_cell.length_b   1.000
_cell.length_c   1.000
_cell.angle_alpha   90.00
_cell.angle_beta   90.00
_cell.angle_gamma   90.00
#
_symmetry.space_group_name_H-M   'P 1'
#
loop_
_entity.id
_entity.type
_entity.pdbx_description
1 polymer ?
#
loop_
_entity_poly.entity_id
_entity_poly.type
_entity_poly.pdbx_seq_one_letter_code
_entity_poly.pdbx_strand_id
1 'polypeptide(L)'
;MAKELQYRRGTSAMLDSAVGAFAEVQVDVQSKELRVFDGETPGGFPIGRKPFLTARGMLDSPEGSRGLGAAWEAGEDKYTEVAADDPDYDVEKTGGIRLINRSDVYQPIAFGWTDGDDIAPYIEQFWAGRWTIFVGPQGNSYPTLTRRVELDTDDVTTFAKRFHLDGCFIQQTSDTACIVLESGTAGPSIPKVQVYGGDTILFSDASIGWDVMDIRRTEFHKHTVWGSLINASQGTAWRLHNKNAYTERTKLIDCEARYVRHAVNFHMAGGEDGGLSFARTYITNMTLSGGVSGYSLIAITTEVEASLAVAAANDYTIGEVITQASSGATAVVSGWPEGRDTLFVRNIVGTFGTGGPVVGATSAASKTPSNVITPRLPNVYDSRIVGITANMNDGVIFMDLGGGMRGTRIANLGFEASPGTTAYVFKHLNNWTFVRPQIELPDIFRAGYSGNIALNYNARTSKSNWAAHFWDGLRLFPSDFTPDTLEGTISMADGVGWNPGSVGTPDGAKGIFAYIGTNWRRFMMLLQAAAADFSNDAALINTASQKHLGAMALDTTFSRMRIATGASAASSWAYLSSPPFGVTASRPASPVVGEHYYDQTLAKPIWWSGSVWKDAAGTNV
;
A
#
# COMPACT_ATOMS: atom_id res chain seq x y z
N MET A 1 19.51 -57.74 37.37
CA MET A 1 18.58 -57.25 38.41
C MET A 1 18.30 -55.80 38.10
N ALA A 2 17.05 -55.42 37.82
CA ALA A 2 16.70 -54.01 37.68
C ALA A 2 16.76 -53.37 39.07
N LYS A 3 17.59 -52.33 39.25
CA LYS A 3 17.59 -51.53 40.47
C LYS A 3 16.47 -50.48 40.35
N GLU A 4 15.73 -50.30 41.43
CA GLU A 4 14.65 -49.32 41.51
C GLU A 4 15.22 -47.89 41.48
N LEU A 5 14.69 -47.04 40.58
CA LEU A 5 15.04 -45.63 40.49
C LEU A 5 14.56 -44.92 41.76
N GLN A 6 15.48 -44.45 42.59
CA GLN A 6 15.13 -43.72 43.81
C GLN A 6 14.90 -42.25 43.50
N TYR A 7 13.86 -41.65 44.09
CA TYR A 7 13.55 -40.23 43.97
C TYR A 7 13.46 -39.57 45.34
N ARG A 8 14.22 -38.48 45.58
CA ARG A 8 14.15 -37.70 46.82
C ARG A 8 14.12 -36.19 46.57
N ARG A 9 13.74 -35.44 47.60
CA ARG A 9 13.73 -33.96 47.61
C ARG A 9 14.57 -33.47 48.78
N GLY A 10 15.37 -32.43 48.58
CA GLY A 10 16.21 -31.83 49.63
C GLY A 10 16.57 -30.39 49.35
N THR A 11 17.04 -29.65 50.34
CA THR A 11 17.60 -28.29 50.13
C THR A 11 19.03 -28.39 49.60
N SER A 12 19.59 -27.34 49.01
CA SER A 12 20.96 -27.35 48.48
C SER A 12 21.98 -27.87 49.51
N ALA A 13 21.90 -27.38 50.76
CA ALA A 13 22.79 -27.83 51.84
C ALA A 13 22.67 -29.34 52.17
N MET A 14 21.46 -29.90 52.08
CA MET A 14 21.24 -31.34 52.30
C MET A 14 21.81 -32.17 51.14
N LEU A 15 21.75 -31.64 49.92
CA LEU A 15 22.16 -32.35 48.72
C LEU A 15 23.66 -32.26 48.47
N ASP A 16 24.27 -31.10 48.70
CA ASP A 16 25.70 -30.84 48.50
C ASP A 16 26.62 -31.75 49.35
N SER A 17 26.11 -32.25 50.46
CA SER A 17 26.83 -33.17 51.36
C SER A 17 26.37 -34.62 51.25
N ALA A 18 25.30 -34.90 50.51
CA ALA A 18 24.77 -36.25 50.36
C ALA A 18 25.53 -37.04 49.29
N VAL A 19 25.91 -38.27 49.63
CA VAL A 19 26.22 -39.30 48.63
C VAL A 19 24.93 -40.09 48.43
N GLY A 20 24.07 -39.64 47.53
CA GLY A 20 22.84 -40.34 47.15
C GLY A 20 23.14 -41.75 46.63
N ALA A 21 22.14 -42.62 46.55
CA ALA A 21 22.31 -43.98 46.04
C ALA A 21 22.64 -44.01 44.53
N PHE A 22 23.24 -45.10 44.06
CA PHE A 22 23.50 -45.31 42.62
C PHE A 22 22.18 -45.25 41.83
N ALA A 23 22.13 -44.36 40.83
CA ALA A 23 20.95 -44.05 40.04
C ALA A 23 19.81 -43.41 40.86
N GLU A 24 20.12 -42.64 41.90
CA GLU A 24 19.15 -41.81 42.60
C GLU A 24 18.99 -40.46 41.92
N VAL A 25 17.76 -40.01 41.74
CA VAL A 25 17.42 -38.67 41.24
C VAL A 25 16.92 -37.84 42.41
N GLN A 26 17.62 -36.76 42.77
CA GLN A 26 17.13 -35.83 43.79
C GLN A 26 16.79 -34.48 43.16
N VAL A 27 15.69 -33.88 43.64
CA VAL A 27 15.32 -32.50 43.30
C VAL A 27 15.75 -31.59 44.44
N ASP A 28 16.63 -30.66 44.12
CA ASP A 28 16.93 -29.52 44.98
C ASP A 28 15.73 -28.59 45.01
N VAL A 29 15.05 -28.52 46.15
CA VAL A 29 13.86 -27.69 46.29
C VAL A 29 14.19 -26.21 46.41
N GLN A 30 15.44 -25.84 46.67
CA GLN A 30 15.89 -24.47 46.76
C GLN A 30 16.42 -23.98 45.42
N SER A 31 17.37 -24.69 44.80
CA SER A 31 17.91 -24.33 43.48
C SER A 31 17.04 -24.81 42.31
N LYS A 32 16.03 -25.64 42.58
CA LYS A 32 15.14 -26.28 41.59
C LYS A 32 15.90 -27.15 40.58
N GLU A 33 17.08 -27.63 40.96
CA GLU A 33 17.97 -28.46 40.15
C GLU A 33 17.66 -29.96 40.31
N LEU A 34 17.76 -30.70 39.21
CA LEU A 34 17.75 -32.17 39.24
C LEU A 34 19.19 -32.67 39.31
N ARG A 35 19.47 -33.52 40.28
CA ARG A 35 20.77 -34.16 40.47
C ARG A 35 20.62 -35.67 40.35
N VAL A 36 21.49 -36.31 39.56
CA VAL A 36 21.64 -37.76 39.52
C VAL A 36 22.85 -38.15 40.34
N PHE A 37 22.65 -39.07 41.27
CA PHE A 37 23.70 -39.60 42.11
C PHE A 37 24.16 -40.95 41.56
N ASP A 38 25.46 -41.15 41.59
CA ASP A 38 26.16 -42.37 41.18
C ASP A 38 26.48 -43.28 42.37
N GLY A 39 26.05 -42.95 43.60
CA GLY A 39 26.40 -43.75 44.78
C GLY A 39 27.73 -43.39 45.43
N GLU A 40 28.54 -42.51 44.83
CA GLU A 40 29.92 -42.28 45.24
C GLU A 40 30.28 -40.79 45.33
N THR A 41 29.70 -39.95 44.48
CA THR A 41 29.98 -38.52 44.38
C THR A 41 29.08 -37.72 45.33
N PRO A 42 29.63 -37.08 46.39
CA PRO A 42 28.87 -36.15 47.22
C PRO A 42 28.35 -34.98 46.38
N GLY A 43 27.09 -34.59 46.57
CA GLY A 43 26.45 -33.54 45.78
C GLY A 43 25.77 -34.03 44.51
N GLY A 44 26.12 -35.23 44.03
CA GLY A 44 25.61 -35.80 42.77
C GLY A 44 26.02 -34.99 41.53
N PHE A 45 25.59 -35.44 40.36
CA PHE A 45 25.76 -34.74 39.09
C PHE A 45 24.50 -33.94 38.76
N PRO A 46 24.60 -32.61 38.66
CA PRO A 46 23.48 -31.82 38.20
C PRO A 46 23.22 -32.12 36.72
N ILE A 47 21.99 -32.51 36.41
CA ILE A 47 21.55 -32.89 35.06
C ILE A 47 20.83 -31.72 34.36
N GLY A 48 20.69 -30.60 35.07
CA GLY A 48 20.12 -29.35 34.57
C GLY A 48 19.44 -28.55 35.66
N ARG A 49 19.70 -27.23 35.67
CA ARG A 49 18.86 -26.26 36.38
C ARG A 49 17.60 -26.03 35.56
N LYS A 50 16.45 -25.85 36.23
CA LYS A 50 15.33 -25.21 35.52
C LYS A 50 15.71 -23.76 35.27
N PRO A 51 15.55 -23.25 34.03
CA PRO A 51 15.57 -21.81 33.81
C PRO A 51 14.54 -21.17 34.73
N PHE A 52 14.78 -19.92 35.15
CA PHE A 52 13.76 -19.16 35.85
C PHE A 52 12.47 -19.18 35.02
N LEU A 53 11.30 -19.26 35.65
CA LEU A 53 10.06 -19.31 34.86
C LEU A 53 9.80 -18.01 34.11
N THR A 54 10.29 -16.89 34.63
CA THR A 54 10.17 -15.55 34.04
C THR A 54 11.45 -14.75 34.27
N ALA A 55 11.74 -13.80 33.37
CA ALA A 55 12.85 -12.84 33.54
C ALA A 55 12.75 -12.08 34.87
N ARG A 56 11.54 -11.68 35.28
CA ARG A 56 11.32 -11.04 36.58
C ARG A 56 11.73 -11.93 37.76
N GLY A 57 11.39 -13.22 37.72
CA GLY A 57 11.80 -14.18 38.73
C GLY A 57 13.32 -14.39 38.78
N MET A 58 14.00 -14.26 37.63
CA MET A 58 15.47 -14.22 37.58
C MET A 58 16.04 -12.96 38.22
N LEU A 59 15.46 -11.79 37.94
CA LEU A 59 15.94 -10.49 38.43
C LEU A 59 15.72 -10.31 39.94
N ASP A 60 14.58 -10.76 40.45
CA ASP A 60 14.24 -10.71 41.88
C ASP A 60 14.90 -11.83 42.69
N SER A 61 15.50 -12.83 42.03
CA SER A 61 16.15 -13.95 42.71
C SER A 61 17.34 -13.48 43.55
N PRO A 62 17.48 -13.95 44.80
CA PRO A 62 18.63 -13.64 45.67
C PRO A 62 19.93 -14.30 45.21
N GLU A 63 19.91 -15.03 44.10
CA GLU A 63 21.12 -15.65 43.52
C GLU A 63 22.14 -14.57 43.11
N GLY A 64 23.37 -14.71 43.65
CA GLY A 64 24.51 -13.85 43.36
C GLY A 64 25.12 -14.07 41.97
N SER A 65 26.22 -13.36 41.70
CA SER A 65 26.99 -13.42 40.44
C SER A 65 27.37 -14.87 40.10
N ARG A 66 27.23 -15.24 38.83
CA ARG A 66 27.72 -16.53 38.28
C ARG A 66 29.09 -16.37 37.61
N GLY A 67 29.63 -15.15 37.56
CA GLY A 67 30.88 -14.80 36.92
C GLY A 67 30.68 -14.19 35.53
N LEU A 68 31.64 -13.37 35.09
CA LEU A 68 31.59 -12.69 33.79
C LEU A 68 31.49 -13.71 32.64
N GLY A 69 30.55 -13.47 31.72
CA GLY A 69 30.27 -14.37 30.61
C GLY A 69 29.32 -15.52 30.95
N ALA A 70 28.90 -15.68 32.21
CA ALA A 70 28.00 -16.75 32.60
C ALA A 70 26.60 -16.57 32.00
N ALA A 71 26.01 -17.68 31.55
CA ALA A 71 24.66 -17.70 31.03
C ALA A 71 23.62 -17.71 32.16
N TRP A 72 22.57 -16.92 31.96
CA TRP A 72 21.36 -16.91 32.77
C TRP A 72 20.19 -17.21 31.85
N GLU A 73 19.31 -18.15 32.24
CA GLU A 73 18.17 -18.55 31.42
C GLU A 73 16.89 -18.35 32.21
N ALA A 74 15.90 -17.69 31.59
CA ALA A 74 14.62 -17.38 32.18
C ALA A 74 13.50 -17.59 31.15
N GLY A 75 12.88 -18.76 31.14
CA GLY A 75 11.95 -19.16 30.08
C GLY A 75 12.68 -19.27 28.75
N GLU A 76 12.29 -18.45 27.77
CA GLU A 76 12.95 -18.35 26.46
C GLU A 76 14.07 -17.31 26.43
N ASP A 77 14.16 -16.45 27.46
CA ASP A 77 15.17 -15.40 27.53
C ASP A 77 16.51 -15.96 27.97
N LYS A 78 17.57 -15.48 27.33
CA LYS A 78 18.96 -15.86 27.62
C LYS A 78 19.74 -14.60 27.90
N TYR A 79 20.39 -14.52 29.05
CA TYR A 79 21.26 -13.42 29.41
C TYR A 79 22.70 -13.87 29.59
N THR A 80 23.63 -12.94 29.45
CA THR A 80 25.04 -13.13 29.76
C THR A 80 25.43 -12.08 30.78
N GLU A 81 26.07 -12.52 31.86
CA GLU A 81 26.60 -11.61 32.86
C GLU A 81 27.80 -10.82 32.31
N VAL A 82 27.82 -9.52 32.57
CA VAL A 82 28.89 -8.61 32.13
C VAL A 82 29.51 -7.88 33.30
N ALA A 83 30.59 -7.14 33.03
CA ALA A 83 31.34 -6.45 34.07
C ALA A 83 30.45 -5.43 34.78
N ALA A 84 30.68 -5.21 36.07
CA ALA A 84 29.89 -4.27 36.86
C ALA A 84 30.06 -2.81 36.38
N ASP A 85 31.12 -2.53 35.62
CA ASP A 85 31.41 -1.27 34.96
C ASP A 85 31.13 -1.28 33.45
N ASP A 86 30.62 -2.40 32.90
CA ASP A 86 30.26 -2.49 31.48
C ASP A 86 29.15 -1.47 31.18
N PRO A 87 29.35 -0.52 30.25
CA PRO A 87 28.34 0.45 29.90
C PRO A 87 27.20 -0.14 29.05
N ASP A 88 27.42 -1.30 28.43
CA ASP A 88 26.47 -1.99 27.54
C ASP A 88 25.81 -3.15 28.30
N TYR A 89 24.86 -2.84 29.17
CA TYR A 89 24.06 -3.87 29.86
C TYR A 89 22.56 -3.59 29.73
N ASP A 90 21.77 -4.66 29.77
CA ASP A 90 20.33 -4.60 29.50
C ASP A 90 19.53 -4.48 30.80
N VAL A 91 19.94 -5.20 31.85
CA VAL A 91 19.26 -5.21 33.16
C VAL A 91 20.27 -5.38 34.29
N GLU A 92 19.99 -4.78 35.45
CA GLU A 92 20.80 -4.92 36.67
C GLU A 92 19.96 -5.57 37.76
N LYS A 93 20.48 -6.64 38.37
CA LYS A 93 19.84 -7.30 39.52
C LYS A 93 20.09 -6.53 40.82
N THR A 94 19.23 -6.79 41.80
CA THR A 94 19.51 -6.48 43.20
C THR A 94 20.85 -7.11 43.61
N GLY A 95 21.86 -6.27 43.89
CA GLY A 95 23.23 -6.70 44.19
C GLY A 95 24.28 -6.31 43.14
N GLY A 96 23.92 -5.57 42.09
CA GLY A 96 24.88 -4.96 41.15
C GLY A 96 25.32 -5.86 39.99
N ILE A 97 24.65 -7.00 39.79
CA ILE A 97 24.95 -7.93 38.69
C ILE A 97 24.31 -7.39 37.42
N ARG A 98 25.14 -7.07 36.42
CA ARG A 98 24.70 -6.57 35.12
C ARG A 98 24.60 -7.72 34.12
N LEU A 99 23.49 -7.75 33.39
CA LEU A 99 23.17 -8.81 32.44
C LEU A 99 22.83 -8.21 31.07
N ILE A 100 23.37 -8.82 30.01
CA ILE A 100 23.03 -8.56 28.61
C ILE A 100 22.08 -9.67 28.13
N ASN A 101 20.85 -9.34 27.73
CA ASN A 101 19.85 -10.23 27.13
C ASN A 101 20.24 -10.63 25.70
N ARG A 102 20.89 -11.78 25.53
CA ARG A 102 21.28 -12.37 24.24
C ARG A 102 20.11 -12.70 23.29
N SER A 103 18.86 -12.50 23.68
CA SER A 103 17.75 -12.61 22.74
C SER A 103 17.82 -11.51 21.68
N ASP A 104 17.28 -11.79 20.51
CA ASP A 104 16.96 -10.78 19.51
C ASP A 104 15.68 -10.00 19.85
N VAL A 105 15.05 -10.32 20.99
CA VAL A 105 13.69 -9.95 21.36
C VAL A 105 13.67 -9.05 22.59
N TYR A 106 13.16 -7.84 22.42
CA TYR A 106 12.91 -6.90 23.49
C TYR A 106 11.45 -7.00 23.94
N GLN A 107 11.22 -7.37 25.19
CA GLN A 107 9.90 -7.39 25.82
C GLN A 107 9.85 -6.34 26.93
N PRO A 108 9.08 -5.24 26.81
CA PRO A 108 9.05 -4.15 27.79
C PRO A 108 8.85 -4.61 29.24
N ILE A 109 8.03 -5.65 29.46
CA ILE A 109 7.77 -6.22 30.80
C ILE A 109 9.05 -6.73 31.47
N ALA A 110 9.98 -7.32 30.71
CA ALA A 110 11.27 -7.78 31.22
C ALA A 110 12.17 -6.62 31.65
N PHE A 111 11.88 -5.40 31.17
CA PHE A 111 12.58 -4.16 31.47
C PHE A 111 11.81 -3.25 32.44
N GLY A 112 10.76 -3.79 33.09
CA GLY A 112 10.05 -3.09 34.16
C GLY A 112 8.79 -2.34 33.75
N TRP A 113 8.36 -2.44 32.49
CA TRP A 113 7.07 -1.89 32.07
C TRP A 113 5.91 -2.57 32.82
N THR A 114 4.95 -1.76 33.27
CA THR A 114 3.69 -2.19 33.90
C THR A 114 2.48 -1.55 33.21
N ASP A 115 1.29 -2.14 33.40
CA ASP A 115 0.07 -1.66 32.76
C ASP A 115 -0.26 -0.22 33.16
N GLY A 116 -0.49 0.64 32.17
CA GLY A 116 -0.67 2.09 32.33
C GLY A 116 0.60 2.92 32.15
N ASP A 117 1.79 2.31 32.17
CA ASP A 117 3.04 3.03 31.91
C ASP A 117 3.11 3.54 30.46
N ASP A 118 3.83 4.65 30.29
CA ASP A 118 4.17 5.17 28.96
C ASP A 118 5.12 4.18 28.27
N ILE A 119 4.75 3.73 27.08
CA ILE A 119 5.54 2.78 26.30
C ILE A 119 6.71 3.45 25.56
N ALA A 120 6.70 4.79 25.44
CA ALA A 120 7.70 5.55 24.70
C ALA A 120 9.16 5.22 25.07
N PRO A 121 9.58 5.24 26.36
CA PRO A 121 10.97 4.96 26.73
C PRO A 121 11.41 3.55 26.33
N TYR A 122 10.50 2.58 26.36
CA TYR A 122 10.78 1.18 26.03
C TYR A 122 10.94 0.97 24.53
N ILE A 123 10.17 1.70 23.70
CA ILE A 123 10.33 1.70 22.25
C ILE A 123 11.68 2.32 21.86
N GLU A 124 12.06 3.44 22.48
CA GLU A 124 13.35 4.09 22.24
C GLU A 124 14.54 3.21 22.66
N GLN A 125 14.44 2.59 23.85
CA GLN A 125 15.46 1.65 24.32
C GLN A 125 15.62 0.47 23.36
N PHE A 126 14.52 -0.13 22.90
CA PHE A 126 14.54 -1.16 21.87
C PHE A 126 15.22 -0.69 20.58
N TRP A 127 14.90 0.53 20.16
CA TRP A 127 15.39 1.08 18.89
C TRP A 127 16.89 1.30 18.92
N ALA A 128 17.39 1.98 19.96
CA ALA A 128 18.81 2.25 20.16
C ALA A 128 19.62 0.98 20.47
N GLY A 129 18.98 -0.04 21.06
CA GLY A 129 19.63 -1.29 21.41
C GLY A 129 19.84 -2.25 20.22
N ARG A 130 20.52 -3.37 20.49
CA ARG A 130 20.88 -4.38 19.49
C ARG A 130 19.75 -5.34 19.10
N TRP A 131 18.60 -5.27 19.77
CA TRP A 131 17.46 -6.15 19.49
C TRP A 131 16.88 -5.91 18.10
N THR A 132 16.29 -6.95 17.51
CA THR A 132 15.66 -6.85 16.18
C THR A 132 14.14 -6.99 16.23
N ILE A 133 13.59 -7.48 17.35
CA ILE A 133 12.15 -7.68 17.56
C ILE A 133 11.72 -7.00 18.85
N PHE A 134 10.73 -6.12 18.80
CA PHE A 134 10.00 -5.58 19.94
C PHE A 134 8.69 -6.34 20.06
N VAL A 135 8.42 -6.97 21.21
CA VAL A 135 7.11 -7.59 21.47
C VAL A 135 6.33 -6.69 22.39
N GLY A 136 5.26 -6.10 21.88
CA GLY A 136 4.36 -5.25 22.66
C GLY A 136 3.73 -6.02 23.82
N PRO A 137 3.34 -5.34 24.91
CA PRO A 137 2.58 -5.96 25.99
C PRO A 137 1.32 -6.66 25.45
N GLN A 138 1.16 -7.95 25.76
CA GLN A 138 0.01 -8.74 25.30
C GLN A 138 -1.11 -8.73 26.34
N GLY A 139 -2.36 -8.87 25.87
CA GLY A 139 -3.55 -9.02 26.72
C GLY A 139 -4.44 -7.77 26.71
N ASN A 140 -5.32 -7.61 27.69
CA ASN A 140 -6.16 -6.42 27.85
C ASN A 140 -5.39 -5.21 28.40
N SER A 141 -4.09 -5.14 28.11
CA SER A 141 -3.22 -4.05 28.54
C SER A 141 -3.25 -2.91 27.54
N TYR A 142 -3.27 -1.68 28.05
CA TYR A 142 -3.37 -0.45 27.26
C TYR A 142 -2.15 0.43 27.51
N PRO A 143 -0.98 0.10 26.92
CA PRO A 143 0.17 1.00 26.99
C PRO A 143 -0.23 2.39 26.50
N THR A 144 0.08 3.40 27.30
CA THR A 144 -0.13 4.78 26.89
C THR A 144 1.07 5.23 26.07
N LEU A 145 0.82 6.08 25.08
CA LEU A 145 1.86 6.82 24.37
C LEU A 145 1.63 8.29 24.69
N THR A 146 2.48 8.86 25.55
CA THR A 146 2.24 10.21 26.06
C THR A 146 2.91 11.31 25.25
N ARG A 147 3.94 10.93 24.48
CA ARG A 147 4.79 11.82 23.73
C ARG A 147 5.18 11.24 22.37
N ARG A 148 5.72 12.13 21.53
CA ARG A 148 6.36 11.79 20.27
C ARG A 148 7.59 10.90 20.53
N VAL A 149 7.71 9.83 19.75
CA VAL A 149 8.85 8.91 19.75
C VAL A 149 9.50 8.98 18.38
N GLU A 150 10.70 9.53 18.31
CA GLU A 150 11.46 9.70 17.07
C GLU A 150 12.46 8.55 16.92
N LEU A 151 12.29 7.77 15.86
CA LEU A 151 13.05 6.56 15.58
C LEU A 151 13.83 6.75 14.28
N ASP A 152 15.05 7.26 14.40
CA ASP A 152 15.93 7.46 13.26
C ASP A 152 16.53 6.12 12.83
N THR A 153 16.25 5.73 11.59
CA THR A 153 16.76 4.51 10.97
C THR A 153 18.25 4.57 10.67
N ASP A 154 18.87 5.76 10.67
CA ASP A 154 20.33 5.89 10.56
C ASP A 154 21.05 5.38 11.82
N ASP A 155 20.38 5.37 12.98
CA ASP A 155 20.92 4.82 14.24
C ASP A 155 20.84 3.29 14.31
N VAL A 156 20.10 2.66 13.40
CA VAL A 156 19.86 1.22 13.44
C VAL A 156 21.04 0.47 12.83
N THR A 157 21.78 -0.23 13.68
CA THR A 157 22.95 -1.04 13.29
C THR A 157 22.60 -2.42 12.71
N THR A 158 21.33 -2.83 12.81
CA THR A 158 20.84 -4.12 12.33
C THR A 158 20.22 -4.01 10.94
N PHE A 159 20.01 -5.14 10.25
CA PHE A 159 19.36 -5.13 8.93
C PHE A 159 17.85 -4.79 8.99
N ALA A 160 17.21 -4.97 10.15
CA ALA A 160 15.78 -4.75 10.33
C ALA A 160 15.39 -4.57 11.80
N LYS A 161 14.34 -3.78 12.02
CA LYS A 161 13.61 -3.67 13.30
C LYS A 161 12.16 -4.13 13.06
N ARG A 162 11.64 -4.98 13.94
CA ARG A 162 10.28 -5.54 13.87
C ARG A 162 9.52 -5.23 15.14
N PHE A 163 8.33 -4.65 15.02
CA PHE A 163 7.37 -4.52 16.10
C PHE A 163 6.33 -5.62 15.97
N HIS A 164 6.27 -6.52 16.94
CA HIS A 164 5.24 -7.55 17.09
C HIS A 164 4.26 -7.06 18.15
N LEU A 165 3.17 -6.43 17.69
CA LEU A 165 2.17 -5.77 18.53
C LEU A 165 0.86 -6.57 18.60
N ASP A 166 0.85 -7.84 18.18
CA ASP A 166 -0.34 -8.69 18.26
C ASP A 166 -0.94 -8.71 19.68
N GLY A 167 -2.18 -8.22 19.80
CA GLY A 167 -2.88 -8.10 21.09
C GLY A 167 -2.43 -6.93 21.97
N CYS A 168 -1.66 -5.97 21.44
CA CYS A 168 -1.26 -4.74 22.12
C CYS A 168 -2.11 -3.55 21.67
N PHE A 169 -2.60 -2.75 22.62
CA PHE A 169 -3.45 -1.57 22.38
C PHE A 169 -2.74 -0.28 22.80
N ILE A 170 -2.06 0.39 21.87
CA ILE A 170 -1.36 1.65 22.15
C ILE A 170 -2.36 2.81 22.14
N GLN A 171 -2.55 3.45 23.29
CA GLN A 171 -3.44 4.61 23.41
C GLN A 171 -2.65 5.92 23.47
N GLN A 172 -2.87 6.81 22.50
CA GLN A 172 -2.31 8.15 22.55
C GLN A 172 -3.00 9.00 23.62
N THR A 173 -2.24 9.82 24.33
CA THR A 173 -2.79 10.75 25.33
C THR A 173 -2.62 12.22 24.95
N SER A 174 -2.07 12.51 23.77
CA SER A 174 -1.89 13.88 23.26
C SER A 174 -1.86 13.91 21.72
N ASP A 175 -2.01 15.10 21.14
CA ASP A 175 -1.96 15.33 19.69
C ASP A 175 -0.57 15.09 19.10
N THR A 176 0.46 15.27 19.92
CA THR A 176 1.86 15.11 19.53
C THR A 176 2.38 13.70 19.77
N ALA A 177 1.66 12.88 20.55
CA ALA A 177 1.98 11.49 20.74
C ALA A 177 1.82 10.72 19.43
N CYS A 178 2.94 10.33 18.83
CA CYS A 178 3.00 9.51 17.64
C CYS A 178 4.32 8.76 17.60
N ILE A 179 4.37 7.68 16.83
CA ILE A 179 5.62 7.00 16.50
C ILE A 179 6.08 7.54 15.15
N VAL A 180 7.23 8.19 15.14
CA VAL A 180 7.86 8.74 13.95
C VAL A 180 8.99 7.81 13.56
N LEU A 181 8.88 7.21 12.39
CA LEU A 181 9.96 6.49 11.75
C LEU A 181 10.61 7.48 10.77
N GLU A 182 11.87 7.84 10.98
CA GLU A 182 12.58 8.75 10.08
C GLU A 182 13.93 8.21 9.59
N SER A 183 14.48 8.83 8.54
CA SER A 183 15.86 8.60 8.10
C SER A 183 16.48 9.95 7.77
N GLY A 184 17.63 10.25 8.37
CA GLY A 184 18.43 11.42 8.04
C GLY A 184 19.16 11.32 6.69
N THR A 185 19.35 10.11 6.17
CA THR A 185 20.06 9.88 4.91
C THR A 185 19.13 9.45 3.77
N ALA A 186 19.26 10.09 2.60
CA ALA A 186 18.58 9.68 1.38
C ALA A 186 19.09 8.32 0.81
N GLY A 187 19.85 7.54 1.55
CA GLY A 187 20.59 6.35 1.09
C GLY A 187 19.71 5.13 0.78
N PRO A 188 20.15 4.21 -0.10
CA PRO A 188 19.44 2.97 -0.40
C PRO A 188 19.59 1.87 0.67
N SER A 189 20.48 2.05 1.66
CA SER A 189 20.87 1.05 2.67
C SER A 189 20.14 1.17 4.00
N ILE A 190 18.96 1.77 4.01
CA ILE A 190 18.18 2.00 5.24
C ILE A 190 17.61 0.66 5.76
N PRO A 191 17.68 0.40 7.07
CA PRO A 191 17.11 -0.81 7.67
C PRO A 191 15.62 -0.94 7.39
N LYS A 192 15.18 -2.21 7.28
CA LYS A 192 13.75 -2.51 7.08
C LYS A 192 13.00 -2.35 8.40
N VAL A 193 11.95 -1.54 8.42
CA VAL A 193 11.03 -1.47 9.56
C VAL A 193 9.78 -2.28 9.27
N GLN A 194 9.37 -3.14 10.21
CA GLN A 194 8.17 -3.96 10.07
C GLN A 194 7.30 -3.84 11.32
N VAL A 195 5.99 -3.71 11.16
CA VAL A 195 5.00 -3.69 12.24
C VAL A 195 3.97 -4.78 11.97
N TYR A 196 3.73 -5.63 12.95
CA TYR A 196 2.85 -6.79 12.88
C TYR A 196 1.78 -6.69 13.96
N GLY A 197 0.52 -6.71 13.54
CA GLY A 197 -0.64 -6.69 14.44
C GLY A 197 -0.76 -5.41 15.26
N GLY A 198 -1.59 -5.48 16.30
CA GLY A 198 -1.80 -4.43 17.28
C GLY A 198 -2.75 -3.32 16.85
N ASP A 199 -3.16 -2.54 17.84
CA ASP A 199 -4.09 -1.44 17.70
C ASP A 199 -3.44 -0.13 18.17
N THR A 200 -3.61 0.95 17.42
CA THR A 200 -3.30 2.32 17.87
C THR A 200 -4.58 3.14 17.97
N ILE A 201 -4.82 3.76 19.12
CA ILE A 201 -6.00 4.62 19.35
C ILE A 201 -5.53 6.08 19.38
N LEU A 202 -6.09 6.89 18.48
CA LEU A 202 -5.76 8.30 18.31
C LEU A 202 -6.49 9.17 19.33
N PHE A 203 -5.81 10.23 19.77
CA PHE A 203 -6.33 11.12 20.81
C PHE A 203 -7.28 12.20 20.28
N SER A 204 -6.91 12.87 19.17
CA SER A 204 -7.68 13.96 18.53
C SER A 204 -7.62 13.94 17.00
N ASP A 205 -8.19 14.96 16.33
CA ASP A 205 -8.10 15.15 14.87
C ASP A 205 -6.69 15.54 14.39
N ALA A 206 -5.85 16.07 15.28
CA ALA A 206 -4.46 16.41 14.98
C ALA A 206 -3.53 15.20 15.15
N SER A 207 -3.96 14.18 15.90
CA SER A 207 -3.18 12.96 16.13
C SER A 207 -2.77 12.25 14.84
N ILE A 208 -1.58 11.68 14.88
CA ILE A 208 -1.05 10.80 13.85
C ILE A 208 -0.66 9.49 14.53
N GLY A 209 -1.11 8.35 14.02
CA GLY A 209 -0.73 7.04 14.56
C GLY A 209 0.76 6.79 14.31
N TRP A 210 1.07 6.63 13.03
CA TRP A 210 2.42 6.39 12.53
C TRP A 210 2.79 7.44 11.49
N ASP A 211 3.91 8.12 11.72
CA ASP A 211 4.49 9.09 10.80
C ASP A 211 5.76 8.49 10.18
N VAL A 212 5.68 8.07 8.93
CA VAL A 212 6.79 7.46 8.20
C VAL A 212 7.41 8.53 7.31
N MET A 213 8.57 9.03 7.70
CA MET A 213 9.22 10.18 7.09
C MET A 213 10.51 9.78 6.41
N ASP A 214 10.64 10.06 5.12
CA ASP A 214 11.89 9.87 4.36
C ASP A 214 12.46 8.43 4.37
N ILE A 215 11.62 7.43 4.67
CA ILE A 215 12.03 6.02 4.74
C ILE A 215 11.66 5.25 3.47
N ARG A 216 12.62 4.50 2.93
CA ARG A 216 12.46 3.70 1.71
C ARG A 216 11.90 2.28 1.92
N ARG A 217 11.69 1.81 3.16
CA ARG A 217 11.20 0.44 3.39
C ARG A 217 10.52 0.23 4.75
N THR A 218 9.24 0.56 4.81
CA THR A 218 8.38 0.28 5.97
C THR A 218 7.26 -0.69 5.60
N GLU A 219 6.96 -1.67 6.44
CA GLU A 219 5.87 -2.61 6.21
C GLU A 219 4.97 -2.73 7.46
N PHE A 220 3.68 -2.51 7.29
CA PHE A 220 2.65 -2.78 8.29
C PHE A 220 1.83 -3.99 7.83
N HIS A 221 1.60 -4.92 8.75
CA HIS A 221 0.86 -6.15 8.52
C HIS A 221 -0.21 -6.26 9.61
N LYS A 222 -1.49 -6.25 9.22
CA LYS A 222 -2.62 -6.42 10.16
C LYS A 222 -2.66 -5.42 11.32
N HIS A 223 -2.01 -4.27 11.18
CA HIS A 223 -2.09 -3.21 12.17
C HIS A 223 -3.42 -2.46 12.00
N THR A 224 -4.06 -2.14 13.11
CA THR A 224 -5.31 -1.40 13.13
C THR A 224 -5.09 -0.04 13.77
N VAL A 225 -5.67 1.00 13.20
CA VAL A 225 -5.68 2.33 13.82
C VAL A 225 -7.11 2.84 13.95
N TRP A 226 -7.42 3.38 15.13
CA TRP A 226 -8.74 3.85 15.52
C TRP A 226 -8.70 5.34 15.80
N GLY A 227 -9.63 6.10 15.22
CA GLY A 227 -10.06 7.36 15.81
C GLY A 227 -10.80 7.11 17.12
N SER A 228 -10.59 7.95 18.13
CA SER A 228 -11.34 7.84 19.38
C SER A 228 -12.80 8.23 19.17
N LEU A 229 -13.69 7.24 19.30
CA LEU A 229 -15.15 7.44 19.30
C LEU A 229 -15.62 8.32 20.47
N ILE A 230 -14.87 8.33 21.57
CA ILE A 230 -15.23 9.08 22.78
C ILE A 230 -14.91 10.57 22.59
N ASN A 231 -13.77 10.86 21.96
CA ASN A 231 -13.29 12.24 21.80
C ASN A 231 -13.66 12.86 20.45
N ALA A 232 -14.46 12.16 19.64
CA ALA A 232 -14.69 12.47 18.23
C ALA A 232 -13.38 12.69 17.44
N SER A 233 -12.29 12.02 17.87
CA SER A 233 -10.99 12.09 17.22
C SER A 233 -11.02 11.33 15.92
N GLN A 234 -10.59 12.00 14.88
CA GLN A 234 -10.55 11.50 13.54
C GLN A 234 -9.15 11.76 12.97
N GLY A 235 -8.07 11.41 13.66
CA GLY A 235 -6.71 11.74 13.20
C GLY A 235 -6.26 11.06 11.89
N THR A 236 -4.94 10.97 11.70
CA THR A 236 -4.33 10.27 10.55
C THR A 236 -3.74 8.94 11.01
N ALA A 237 -4.13 7.81 10.41
CA ALA A 237 -3.57 6.53 10.81
C ALA A 237 -2.11 6.37 10.39
N TRP A 238 -1.84 6.46 9.09
CA TRP A 238 -0.48 6.44 8.53
C TRP A 238 -0.24 7.71 7.71
N ARG A 239 0.69 8.55 8.16
CA ARG A 239 1.23 9.65 7.35
C ARG A 239 2.52 9.17 6.70
N LEU A 240 2.56 9.19 5.38
CA LEU A 240 3.76 8.90 4.58
C LEU A 240 4.30 10.24 4.12
N HIS A 241 5.47 10.62 4.61
CA HIS A 241 5.91 12.00 4.65
C HIS A 241 7.23 12.17 3.90
N ASN A 242 7.23 12.92 2.81
CA ASN A 242 8.47 13.36 2.16
C ASN A 242 8.83 14.75 2.69
N LYS A 243 9.87 14.82 3.51
CA LYS A 243 10.40 16.07 4.04
C LYS A 243 11.71 16.39 3.35
N ASN A 244 12.75 15.61 3.60
CA ASN A 244 14.11 15.79 3.08
C ASN A 244 14.55 14.69 2.10
N ALA A 245 13.75 13.64 1.91
CA ALA A 245 14.07 12.59 0.96
C ALA A 245 12.79 11.90 0.45
N TYR A 246 12.91 10.62 0.10
CA TYR A 246 11.85 9.82 -0.48
C TYR A 246 11.34 8.78 0.51
N THR A 247 10.04 8.85 0.81
CA THR A 247 9.28 7.75 1.38
C THR A 247 8.82 6.82 0.26
N GLU A 248 9.41 5.63 0.18
CA GLU A 248 9.13 4.66 -0.87
C GLU A 248 8.92 3.26 -0.29
N ARG A 249 8.34 2.37 -1.11
CA ARG A 249 8.18 0.93 -0.82
C ARG A 249 7.46 0.64 0.50
N THR A 250 6.65 1.59 0.96
CA THR A 250 5.78 1.40 2.12
C THR A 250 4.73 0.34 1.78
N LYS A 251 4.53 -0.63 2.67
CA LYS A 251 3.49 -1.64 2.53
C LYS A 251 2.52 -1.56 3.68
N LEU A 252 1.23 -1.54 3.38
CA LEU A 252 0.12 -1.65 4.32
C LEU A 252 -0.70 -2.87 3.88
N ILE A 253 -0.49 -4.00 4.55
CA ILE A 253 -1.05 -5.31 4.17
C ILE A 253 -2.03 -5.76 5.22
N ASP A 254 -3.27 -6.06 4.81
CA ASP A 254 -4.35 -6.52 5.68
C ASP A 254 -4.60 -5.55 6.86
N CYS A 255 -4.25 -4.27 6.71
CA CYS A 255 -4.36 -3.25 7.75
C CYS A 255 -5.78 -2.70 7.83
N GLU A 256 -6.13 -2.10 8.98
CA GLU A 256 -7.45 -1.53 9.18
C GLU A 256 -7.37 -0.09 9.71
N ALA A 257 -8.25 0.77 9.20
CA ALA A 257 -8.41 2.13 9.72
C ALA A 257 -9.88 2.42 10.00
N ARG A 258 -10.18 2.76 11.26
CA ARG A 258 -11.55 2.91 11.75
C ARG A 258 -11.74 4.30 12.34
N TYR A 259 -12.76 5.03 11.88
CA TYR A 259 -13.14 6.35 12.39
C TYR A 259 -12.04 7.42 12.30
N VAL A 260 -11.15 7.32 11.33
CA VAL A 260 -10.07 8.29 11.08
C VAL A 260 -10.46 9.27 9.96
N ARG A 261 -9.86 10.48 9.94
CA ARG A 261 -9.98 11.44 8.82
C ARG A 261 -9.19 10.97 7.62
N HIS A 262 -7.99 10.46 7.87
CA HIS A 262 -7.13 9.89 6.86
C HIS A 262 -6.66 8.52 7.35
N ALA A 263 -6.97 7.46 6.60
CA ALA A 263 -6.30 6.18 6.76
C ALA A 263 -4.84 6.32 6.30
N VAL A 264 -4.63 6.79 5.08
CA VAL A 264 -3.29 7.03 4.54
C VAL A 264 -3.20 8.45 4.03
N ASN A 265 -2.25 9.22 4.53
CA ASN A 265 -1.96 10.57 4.03
C ASN A 265 -0.56 10.59 3.42
N PHE A 266 -0.49 10.69 2.10
CA PHE A 266 0.73 10.98 1.36
C PHE A 266 1.01 12.49 1.44
N HIS A 267 1.94 12.88 2.30
CA HIS A 267 2.19 14.27 2.66
C HIS A 267 3.57 14.75 2.19
N MET A 268 3.61 15.89 1.49
CA MET A 268 4.86 16.56 1.14
C MET A 268 4.98 17.88 1.90
N ALA A 269 5.90 17.94 2.86
CA ALA A 269 6.19 19.18 3.57
C ALA A 269 7.14 20.11 2.79
N GLY A 270 7.91 19.53 1.86
CA GLY A 270 8.94 20.20 1.07
C GLY A 270 10.14 20.57 1.93
N GLY A 271 11.29 19.99 1.62
CA GLY A 271 12.59 20.22 2.27
C GLY A 271 13.72 20.08 1.24
N GLU A 272 14.95 19.84 1.70
CA GLU A 272 16.08 19.61 0.79
C GLU A 272 15.86 18.31 0.05
N ASP A 273 15.99 18.31 -1.28
CA ASP A 273 15.67 17.15 -2.13
C ASP A 273 14.26 16.58 -1.89
N GLY A 274 13.34 17.39 -1.36
CA GLY A 274 12.00 17.01 -0.94
C GLY A 274 11.31 16.19 -2.02
N GLY A 275 11.24 14.88 -1.81
CA GLY A 275 10.88 13.94 -2.85
C GLY A 275 9.51 14.26 -3.40
N LEU A 276 9.42 14.52 -4.71
CA LEU A 276 8.14 14.80 -5.38
C LEU A 276 7.23 13.58 -5.49
N SER A 277 7.60 12.46 -4.88
CA SER A 277 7.00 11.20 -5.22
C SER A 277 7.09 10.13 -4.14
N PHE A 278 6.02 9.35 -4.06
CA PHE A 278 5.91 8.13 -3.28
C PHE A 278 5.93 6.95 -4.26
N ALA A 279 7.03 6.21 -4.26
CA ALA A 279 7.23 5.13 -5.21
C ALA A 279 6.86 3.78 -4.61
N ARG A 280 6.30 2.90 -5.44
CA ARG A 280 6.17 1.47 -5.12
C ARG A 280 5.47 1.23 -3.78
N THR A 281 4.51 2.07 -3.42
CA THR A 281 3.73 1.89 -2.21
C THR A 281 2.67 0.81 -2.45
N TYR A 282 2.55 -0.15 -1.54
CA TYR A 282 1.60 -1.26 -1.64
C TYR A 282 0.57 -1.15 -0.52
N ILE A 283 -0.67 -0.82 -0.85
CA ILE A 283 -1.80 -0.88 0.07
C ILE A 283 -2.67 -2.04 -0.40
N THR A 284 -2.73 -3.12 0.37
CA THR A 284 -3.42 -4.35 -0.04
C THR A 284 -4.34 -4.87 1.04
N ASN A 285 -5.57 -5.22 0.66
CA ASN A 285 -6.57 -5.82 1.55
C ASN A 285 -6.89 -4.92 2.77
N MET A 286 -6.95 -3.61 2.58
CA MET A 286 -7.18 -2.67 3.68
C MET A 286 -8.68 -2.53 3.96
N THR A 287 -9.07 -2.66 5.22
CA THR A 287 -10.44 -2.39 5.67
C THR A 287 -10.55 -0.98 6.23
N LEU A 288 -11.50 -0.23 5.71
CA LEU A 288 -11.81 1.13 6.12
C LEU A 288 -13.22 1.15 6.72
N SER A 289 -13.40 1.76 7.88
CA SER A 289 -14.73 1.88 8.49
C SER A 289 -14.92 3.26 9.07
N GLY A 290 -16.07 3.85 8.80
CA GLY A 290 -16.33 5.25 9.13
C GLY A 290 -15.52 6.20 8.25
N GLY A 291 -15.25 7.37 8.79
CA GLY A 291 -14.62 8.47 8.07
C GLY A 291 -15.34 9.78 8.38
N VAL A 292 -14.71 10.87 7.98
CA VAL A 292 -15.22 12.21 8.22
C VAL A 292 -15.80 12.74 6.93
N SER A 293 -17.05 13.18 6.98
CA SER A 293 -17.71 13.78 5.82
C SER A 293 -16.83 14.89 5.23
N GLY A 294 -16.61 14.84 3.92
CA GLY A 294 -15.80 15.81 3.20
C GLY A 294 -14.29 15.56 3.19
N TYR A 295 -13.76 14.64 4.02
CA TYR A 295 -12.35 14.26 4.02
C TYR A 295 -12.12 12.92 3.30
N SER A 296 -10.84 12.67 2.99
CA SER A 296 -10.44 11.49 2.23
C SER A 296 -9.67 10.50 3.05
N LEU A 297 -10.08 9.24 2.99
CA LEU A 297 -9.38 8.20 3.73
C LEU A 297 -7.99 7.93 3.14
N ILE A 298 -7.81 8.04 1.82
CA ILE A 298 -6.50 8.01 1.17
C ILE A 298 -6.28 9.37 0.51
N ALA A 299 -5.54 10.24 1.21
CA ALA A 299 -5.31 11.61 0.83
C ALA A 299 -3.90 11.81 0.28
N ILE A 300 -3.77 12.73 -0.68
CA ILE A 300 -2.49 13.33 -1.07
C ILE A 300 -2.55 14.79 -0.65
N THR A 301 -1.59 15.23 0.17
CA THR A 301 -1.54 16.59 0.70
C THR A 301 -0.14 17.17 0.52
N THR A 302 -0.05 18.50 0.55
CA THR A 302 1.20 19.24 0.42
C THR A 302 1.13 20.50 1.27
N GLU A 303 2.25 20.89 1.88
CA GLU A 303 2.40 22.23 2.46
C GLU A 303 2.80 23.27 1.41
N VAL A 304 3.28 22.81 0.25
CA VAL A 304 3.70 23.69 -0.86
C VAL A 304 2.46 24.32 -1.50
N GLU A 305 2.43 25.64 -1.59
CA GLU A 305 1.34 26.44 -2.19
C GLU A 305 1.67 26.96 -3.59
N ALA A 306 2.96 27.05 -3.95
CA ALA A 306 3.40 27.27 -5.32
C ALA A 306 4.82 26.71 -5.55
N SER A 307 5.16 26.55 -6.82
CA SER A 307 6.51 26.25 -7.26
C SER A 307 7.02 27.32 -8.21
N LEU A 308 8.20 27.86 -7.92
CA LEU A 308 8.85 28.92 -8.68
C LEU A 308 10.06 28.30 -9.41
N ALA A 309 10.05 28.29 -10.73
CA ALA A 309 11.19 27.77 -11.49
C ALA A 309 12.34 28.79 -11.47
N VAL A 310 13.31 28.60 -10.58
CA VAL A 310 14.46 29.50 -10.38
C VAL A 310 15.74 28.71 -10.54
N ALA A 311 16.75 29.28 -11.21
CA ALA A 311 18.06 28.65 -11.32
C ALA A 311 18.76 28.61 -9.96
N ALA A 312 19.33 27.46 -9.59
CA ALA A 312 20.02 27.24 -8.32
C ALA A 312 19.15 27.60 -7.10
N ALA A 313 18.00 26.91 -6.97
CA ALA A 313 17.08 27.05 -5.85
C ALA A 313 17.73 26.77 -4.49
N ASN A 314 18.82 26.00 -4.46
CA ASN A 314 19.62 25.76 -3.26
C ASN A 314 20.49 26.95 -2.83
N ASP A 315 20.47 28.08 -3.56
CA ASP A 315 21.02 29.35 -3.07
C ASP A 315 20.13 29.97 -1.98
N TYR A 316 18.87 29.54 -1.86
CA TYR A 316 17.95 29.96 -0.80
C TYR A 316 18.07 29.07 0.44
N THR A 317 17.68 29.58 1.59
CA THR A 317 17.64 28.85 2.87
C THR A 317 16.22 28.36 3.15
N ILE A 318 16.04 27.07 3.48
CA ILE A 318 14.75 26.53 3.91
C ILE A 318 14.22 27.31 5.12
N GLY A 319 12.94 27.68 5.08
CA GLY A 319 12.29 28.49 6.10
C GLY A 319 12.49 30.01 5.96
N GLU A 320 13.32 30.49 5.02
CA GLU A 320 13.48 31.93 4.82
C GLU A 320 12.27 32.57 4.14
N VAL A 321 12.02 33.84 4.44
CA VAL A 321 11.03 34.64 3.72
C VAL A 321 11.67 35.14 2.44
N ILE A 322 10.97 34.95 1.31
CA ILE A 322 11.33 35.52 0.02
C ILE A 322 10.34 36.61 -0.38
N THR A 323 10.81 37.62 -1.09
CA THR A 323 9.98 38.71 -1.62
C THR A 323 10.24 38.91 -3.10
N GLN A 324 9.20 38.94 -3.93
CA GLN A 324 9.32 39.30 -5.34
C GLN A 324 9.39 40.82 -5.50
N ALA A 325 10.49 41.30 -6.09
CA ALA A 325 10.76 42.74 -6.22
C ALA A 325 9.71 43.51 -7.04
N SER A 326 9.08 42.87 -8.02
CA SER A 326 8.12 43.52 -8.93
C SER A 326 6.71 43.64 -8.35
N SER A 327 6.25 42.63 -7.61
CA SER A 327 4.88 42.52 -7.11
C SER A 327 4.76 42.78 -5.61
N GLY A 328 5.86 42.71 -4.87
CA GLY A 328 5.87 42.68 -3.41
C GLY A 328 5.32 41.38 -2.81
N ALA A 329 5.05 40.35 -3.63
CA ALA A 329 4.57 39.08 -3.13
C ALA A 329 5.60 38.42 -2.22
N THR A 330 5.16 37.85 -1.10
CA THR A 330 6.02 37.15 -0.14
C THR A 330 5.61 35.69 0.03
N ALA A 331 6.57 34.86 0.40
CA ALA A 331 6.33 33.47 0.80
C ALA A 331 7.46 32.97 1.69
N VAL A 332 7.29 31.79 2.27
CA VAL A 332 8.33 31.05 3.00
C VAL A 332 8.87 29.94 2.12
N VAL A 333 10.19 29.82 2.00
CA VAL A 333 10.81 28.68 1.32
C VAL A 333 10.50 27.41 2.10
N SER A 334 9.83 26.48 1.43
CA SER A 334 9.57 25.14 1.94
C SER A 334 10.73 24.22 1.54
N GLY A 335 11.16 24.20 0.27
CA GLY A 335 12.30 23.38 -0.15
C GLY A 335 12.57 23.42 -1.65
N TRP A 336 13.26 22.41 -2.17
CA TRP A 336 13.53 22.24 -3.60
C TRP A 336 13.75 20.76 -3.95
N PRO A 337 13.42 20.30 -5.16
CA PRO A 337 13.68 18.93 -5.59
C PRO A 337 15.15 18.73 -6.00
N GLU A 338 15.57 17.47 -6.19
CA GLU A 338 16.94 17.06 -6.56
C GLU A 338 17.53 17.79 -7.79
N GLY A 339 16.67 18.23 -8.73
CA GLY A 339 17.08 19.02 -9.89
C GLY A 339 17.45 20.48 -9.59
N ARG A 340 17.13 21.00 -8.40
CA ARG A 340 17.48 22.33 -7.86
C ARG A 340 17.13 23.54 -8.75
N ASP A 341 16.26 23.36 -9.74
CA ASP A 341 15.77 24.42 -10.62
C ASP A 341 14.34 24.88 -10.25
N THR A 342 13.86 24.53 -9.06
CA THR A 342 12.52 24.85 -8.60
C THR A 342 12.51 25.09 -7.11
N LEU A 343 11.92 26.21 -6.69
CA LEU A 343 11.72 26.57 -5.29
C LEU A 343 10.27 26.25 -4.92
N PHE A 344 10.08 25.43 -3.89
CA PHE A 344 8.79 25.21 -3.26
C PHE A 344 8.56 26.25 -2.19
N VAL A 345 7.38 26.86 -2.21
CA VAL A 345 7.04 27.95 -1.30
C VAL A 345 5.67 27.74 -0.68
N ARG A 346 5.50 28.24 0.55
CA ARG A 346 4.26 28.17 1.35
C ARG A 346 3.96 29.52 2.00
N ASN A 347 2.79 29.68 2.60
CA ASN A 347 2.33 30.93 3.23
C ASN A 347 2.43 32.13 2.27
N ILE A 348 1.93 31.97 1.05
CA ILE A 348 2.01 32.99 0.01
C ILE A 348 1.10 34.16 0.35
N VAL A 349 1.66 35.37 0.36
CA VAL A 349 0.91 36.63 0.41
C VAL A 349 1.15 37.40 -0.88
N GLY A 350 0.09 37.64 -1.65
CA GLY A 350 0.17 38.27 -2.96
C GLY A 350 0.22 37.25 -4.11
N THR A 351 0.77 37.64 -5.26
CA THR A 351 0.86 36.78 -6.44
C THR A 351 2.26 36.84 -7.02
N PHE A 352 2.93 35.68 -7.07
CA PHE A 352 4.19 35.54 -7.76
C PHE A 352 3.96 35.50 -9.28
N GLY A 353 4.79 36.24 -10.02
CA GLY A 353 4.86 36.19 -11.48
C GLY A 353 6.26 35.85 -11.98
N THR A 354 6.48 35.98 -13.28
CA THR A 354 7.80 35.82 -13.91
C THR A 354 8.56 37.13 -14.09
N GLY A 355 7.94 38.27 -13.73
CA GLY A 355 8.58 39.59 -13.77
C GLY A 355 9.40 39.85 -12.51
N GLY A 356 10.67 40.21 -12.65
CA GLY A 356 11.54 40.64 -11.53
C GLY A 356 12.06 39.50 -10.65
N PRO A 357 13.18 39.71 -9.93
CA PRO A 357 13.75 38.69 -9.06
C PRO A 357 12.92 38.47 -7.80
N VAL A 358 12.95 37.24 -7.31
CA VAL A 358 12.58 36.85 -5.97
C VAL A 358 13.85 36.92 -5.12
N VAL A 359 13.78 37.62 -3.99
CA VAL A 359 14.93 37.91 -3.13
C VAL A 359 14.74 37.22 -1.78
N GLY A 360 15.70 36.39 -1.38
CA GLY A 360 15.74 35.76 -0.06
C GLY A 360 16.19 36.72 1.02
N ALA A 361 15.44 36.79 2.13
CA ALA A 361 15.74 37.69 3.24
C ALA A 361 17.02 37.31 4.00
N THR A 362 17.32 36.01 4.09
CA THR A 362 18.47 35.47 4.84
C THR A 362 19.64 35.19 3.91
N SER A 363 19.38 34.52 2.78
CA SER A 363 20.41 34.13 1.82
C SER A 363 20.91 35.29 0.96
N ALA A 364 20.12 36.36 0.84
CA ALA A 364 20.28 37.42 -0.17
C ALA A 364 20.29 36.89 -1.62
N ALA A 365 19.90 35.62 -1.85
CA ALA A 365 19.76 35.06 -3.17
C ALA A 365 18.72 35.85 -3.96
N SER A 366 19.00 36.12 -5.23
CA SER A 366 18.14 36.95 -6.08
C SER A 366 18.02 36.29 -7.46
N LYS A 367 16.88 35.64 -7.71
CA LYS A 367 16.63 34.89 -8.96
C LYS A 367 15.28 35.25 -9.54
N THR A 368 15.21 35.45 -10.86
CA THR A 368 13.94 35.67 -11.55
C THR A 368 13.29 34.33 -11.90
N PRO A 369 12.05 34.06 -11.44
CA PRO A 369 11.34 32.85 -11.84
C PRO A 369 11.09 32.84 -13.34
N SER A 370 11.50 31.78 -14.02
CA SER A 370 11.17 31.54 -15.42
C SER A 370 9.73 31.04 -15.60
N ASN A 371 9.13 30.49 -14.55
CA ASN A 371 7.75 30.04 -14.48
C ASN A 371 7.24 30.06 -13.03
N VAL A 372 5.92 30.23 -12.87
CA VAL A 372 5.20 30.10 -11.59
C VAL A 372 4.02 29.17 -11.82
N ILE A 373 4.01 28.05 -11.12
CA ILE A 373 2.95 27.06 -11.23
C ILE A 373 2.39 26.74 -9.85
N THR A 374 1.06 26.66 -9.74
CA THR A 374 0.40 26.02 -8.61
C THR A 374 0.99 24.62 -8.47
N PRO A 375 1.28 24.18 -7.24
CA PRO A 375 2.16 23.06 -7.00
C PRO A 375 1.56 21.82 -7.63
N ARG A 376 2.43 21.07 -8.28
CA ARG A 376 2.11 19.68 -8.59
C ARG A 376 2.03 18.97 -7.26
N LEU A 377 0.86 18.42 -6.96
CA LEU A 377 0.71 17.53 -5.82
C LEU A 377 1.66 16.32 -5.99
N PRO A 378 2.06 15.67 -4.89
CA PRO A 378 2.99 14.54 -4.92
C PRO A 378 2.55 13.43 -5.88
N ASN A 379 3.51 12.83 -6.56
CA ASN A 379 3.27 11.72 -7.48
C ASN A 379 3.29 10.38 -6.74
N VAL A 380 2.22 9.59 -6.81
CA VAL A 380 2.23 8.21 -6.32
C VAL A 380 2.47 7.28 -7.51
N TYR A 381 3.69 6.80 -7.73
CA TYR A 381 4.06 6.05 -8.94
C TYR A 381 4.48 4.61 -8.67
N ASP A 382 4.32 3.76 -9.69
CA ASP A 382 4.58 2.31 -9.65
C ASP A 382 3.99 1.61 -8.42
N SER A 383 2.89 2.15 -7.90
CA SER A 383 2.29 1.73 -6.63
C SER A 383 1.12 0.79 -6.89
N ARG A 384 0.66 0.12 -5.83
CA ARG A 384 -0.47 -0.82 -5.90
C ARG A 384 -1.42 -0.54 -4.75
N ILE A 385 -2.66 -0.18 -5.05
CA ILE A 385 -3.72 0.06 -4.07
C ILE A 385 -4.88 -0.88 -4.41
N VAL A 386 -4.91 -2.06 -3.80
CA VAL A 386 -5.77 -3.16 -4.24
C VAL A 386 -6.50 -3.82 -3.08
N GLY A 387 -7.78 -4.17 -3.25
CA GLY A 387 -8.52 -4.88 -2.21
C GLY A 387 -8.96 -3.95 -1.08
N ILE A 388 -9.38 -2.73 -1.40
CA ILE A 388 -9.84 -1.79 -0.37
C ILE A 388 -11.32 -2.05 -0.13
N THR A 389 -11.68 -2.43 1.09
CA THR A 389 -13.09 -2.55 1.51
C THR A 389 -13.44 -1.42 2.46
N ALA A 390 -14.50 -0.66 2.19
CA ALA A 390 -14.88 0.46 3.05
C ALA A 390 -16.36 0.50 3.40
N ASN A 391 -16.69 0.88 4.63
CA ASN A 391 -18.05 1.32 5.02
C ASN A 391 -17.99 2.81 5.38
N MET A 392 -18.56 3.68 4.55
CA MET A 392 -18.42 5.14 4.67
C MET A 392 -19.73 5.88 4.40
N ASN A 393 -20.01 6.89 5.23
CA ASN A 393 -21.15 7.78 5.06
C ASN A 393 -20.66 9.16 4.59
N ASP A 394 -21.00 9.55 3.35
CA ASP A 394 -20.55 10.80 2.73
C ASP A 394 -19.02 10.98 2.68
N GLY A 395 -18.30 9.86 2.72
CA GLY A 395 -16.85 9.79 2.71
C GLY A 395 -16.27 9.74 1.30
N VAL A 396 -14.99 10.10 1.19
CA VAL A 396 -14.21 9.99 -0.04
C VAL A 396 -13.05 9.05 0.19
N ILE A 397 -12.76 8.19 -0.77
CA ILE A 397 -11.60 7.28 -0.67
C ILE A 397 -10.37 7.99 -1.18
N PHE A 398 -10.40 8.45 -2.42
CA PHE A 398 -9.32 9.19 -3.04
C PHE A 398 -9.77 10.62 -3.38
N MET A 399 -9.06 11.64 -2.92
CA MET A 399 -9.29 13.03 -3.28
C MET A 399 -8.00 13.74 -3.58
N ASP A 400 -8.12 14.75 -4.43
CA ASP A 400 -7.06 15.68 -4.79
C ASP A 400 -5.78 14.94 -5.22
N LEU A 401 -5.94 14.05 -6.18
CA LEU A 401 -4.83 13.38 -6.85
C LEU A 401 -4.17 14.33 -7.86
N GLY A 402 -3.81 15.56 -7.47
CA GLY A 402 -3.26 16.53 -8.41
C GLY A 402 -1.86 16.17 -8.95
N GLY A 403 -1.23 15.18 -8.34
CA GLY A 403 -0.03 14.54 -8.83
C GLY A 403 -0.32 13.45 -9.85
N GLY A 404 0.68 13.09 -10.65
CA GLY A 404 0.62 11.92 -11.52
C GLY A 404 0.69 10.62 -10.72
N MET A 405 -0.16 9.66 -11.08
CA MET A 405 -0.10 8.30 -10.53
C MET A 405 0.45 7.29 -11.57
N ARG A 406 1.60 7.62 -12.17
CA ARG A 406 2.19 6.84 -13.27
C ARG A 406 2.50 5.41 -12.82
N GLY A 407 2.06 4.40 -13.59
CA GLY A 407 2.35 3.00 -13.29
C GLY A 407 1.64 2.48 -12.03
N THR A 408 0.80 3.28 -11.39
CA THR A 408 0.05 2.88 -10.21
C THR A 408 -1.22 2.14 -10.59
N ARG A 409 -1.46 0.99 -9.96
CA ARG A 409 -2.64 0.16 -10.15
C ARG A 409 -3.59 0.31 -8.95
N ILE A 410 -4.83 0.69 -9.23
CA ILE A 410 -5.93 0.73 -8.26
C ILE A 410 -6.97 -0.31 -8.67
N ALA A 411 -7.27 -1.29 -7.83
CA ALA A 411 -8.17 -2.40 -8.18
C ALA A 411 -8.92 -2.98 -6.98
N ASN A 412 -9.96 -3.79 -7.22
CA ASN A 412 -10.67 -4.55 -6.18
C ASN A 412 -11.15 -3.69 -4.99
N LEU A 413 -11.79 -2.59 -5.34
CA LEU A 413 -12.45 -1.62 -4.49
C LEU A 413 -13.90 -2.07 -4.14
N GLY A 414 -14.25 -2.27 -2.87
CA GLY A 414 -15.59 -2.69 -2.44
C GLY A 414 -16.16 -1.79 -1.34
N PHE A 415 -17.34 -1.19 -1.54
CA PHE A 415 -17.82 -0.13 -0.63
C PHE A 415 -19.28 -0.29 -0.23
N GLU A 416 -19.58 0.20 0.96
CA GLU A 416 -20.92 0.34 1.51
C GLU A 416 -21.10 1.77 2.03
N ALA A 417 -22.31 2.32 1.86
CA ALA A 417 -22.73 3.59 2.44
C ALA A 417 -24.11 3.41 3.07
N SER A 418 -24.37 4.05 4.21
CA SER A 418 -25.68 4.02 4.84
C SER A 418 -26.76 4.61 3.93
N PRO A 419 -28.03 4.17 4.07
CA PRO A 419 -29.14 4.73 3.32
C PRO A 419 -29.19 6.27 3.41
N GLY A 420 -29.32 6.92 2.24
CA GLY A 420 -29.37 8.38 2.14
C GLY A 420 -28.01 9.09 2.08
N THR A 421 -26.90 8.36 2.16
CA THR A 421 -25.53 8.90 2.03
C THR A 421 -24.86 8.41 0.75
N THR A 422 -23.80 9.08 0.30
CA THR A 422 -23.05 8.72 -0.91
C THR A 422 -21.58 8.50 -0.60
N ALA A 423 -21.05 7.31 -0.89
CA ALA A 423 -19.60 7.09 -0.87
C ALA A 423 -19.00 7.47 -2.24
N TYR A 424 -17.92 8.26 -2.21
CA TYR A 424 -17.20 8.67 -3.41
C TYR A 424 -15.87 7.93 -3.50
N VAL A 425 -15.63 7.30 -4.65
CA VAL A 425 -14.32 6.67 -4.90
C VAL A 425 -13.28 7.74 -5.22
N PHE A 426 -13.60 8.64 -6.15
CA PHE A 426 -12.73 9.76 -6.53
C PHE A 426 -13.45 11.11 -6.43
N LYS A 427 -12.77 12.11 -5.87
CA LYS A 427 -13.25 13.51 -5.80
C LYS A 427 -12.17 14.48 -6.30
N HIS A 428 -12.59 15.56 -6.99
CA HIS A 428 -11.71 16.62 -7.50
C HIS A 428 -10.66 16.18 -8.53
N LEU A 429 -11.05 15.38 -9.52
CA LEU A 429 -10.17 14.92 -10.62
C LEU A 429 -9.66 16.04 -11.56
N ASN A 430 -10.06 17.29 -11.34
CA ASN A 430 -9.72 18.41 -12.23
C ASN A 430 -8.22 18.78 -12.20
N ASN A 431 -7.47 18.28 -11.22
CA ASN A 431 -6.04 18.59 -11.03
C ASN A 431 -5.08 17.54 -11.62
N TRP A 432 -5.53 16.55 -12.40
CA TRP A 432 -4.63 15.53 -12.97
C TRP A 432 -3.72 16.11 -14.05
N THR A 433 -2.43 16.29 -13.76
CA THR A 433 -1.52 17.03 -14.64
C THR A 433 -0.65 16.19 -15.58
N PHE A 434 -0.28 14.93 -15.26
CA PHE A 434 0.79 14.25 -16.01
C PHE A 434 0.54 12.81 -16.47
N VAL A 435 0.06 11.88 -15.62
CA VAL A 435 -0.23 10.48 -16.02
C VAL A 435 -1.27 9.87 -15.08
N ARG A 436 -2.21 9.11 -15.66
CA ARG A 436 -3.32 8.47 -14.94
C ARG A 436 -2.93 7.09 -14.38
N PRO A 437 -3.44 6.67 -13.21
CA PRO A 437 -3.31 5.29 -12.75
C PRO A 437 -4.12 4.34 -13.63
N GLN A 438 -3.73 3.07 -13.64
CA GLN A 438 -4.59 1.99 -14.14
C GLN A 438 -5.66 1.71 -13.09
N ILE A 439 -6.90 2.05 -13.40
CA ILE A 439 -8.05 1.76 -12.54
C ILE A 439 -8.76 0.54 -13.09
N GLU A 440 -8.73 -0.56 -12.35
CA GLU A 440 -9.54 -1.74 -12.61
C GLU A 440 -10.76 -1.69 -11.68
N LEU A 441 -11.91 -1.35 -12.25
CA LEU A 441 -13.16 -1.38 -11.50
C LEU A 441 -13.55 -2.84 -11.27
N PRO A 442 -13.72 -3.30 -10.02
CA PRO A 442 -14.29 -4.61 -9.78
C PRO A 442 -15.80 -4.61 -10.00
N ASP A 443 -16.39 -5.78 -9.80
CA ASP A 443 -17.82 -6.03 -9.72
C ASP A 443 -18.45 -5.17 -8.59
N ILE A 444 -18.87 -3.95 -8.92
CA ILE A 444 -19.37 -2.93 -7.96
C ILE A 444 -20.68 -3.35 -7.28
N PHE A 445 -21.32 -4.44 -7.70
CA PHE A 445 -22.61 -4.89 -7.19
C PHE A 445 -22.55 -6.27 -6.56
N ARG A 446 -22.16 -6.35 -5.28
CA ARG A 446 -22.70 -7.42 -4.44
C ARG A 446 -24.19 -7.15 -4.25
N ALA A 447 -25.05 -8.08 -4.66
CA ALA A 447 -26.50 -7.97 -4.50
C ALA A 447 -26.88 -7.78 -3.02
N GLY A 448 -27.60 -6.70 -2.69
CA GLY A 448 -28.16 -6.47 -1.35
C GLY A 448 -27.99 -5.06 -0.74
N TYR A 449 -27.29 -4.13 -1.37
CA TYR A 449 -26.99 -2.80 -0.79
C TYR A 449 -27.87 -1.67 -1.35
N SER A 450 -28.24 -0.69 -0.50
CA SER A 450 -29.18 0.41 -0.80
C SER A 450 -28.58 1.81 -0.82
N GLY A 451 -27.26 1.95 -0.65
CA GLY A 451 -26.53 3.22 -0.73
C GLY A 451 -26.03 3.54 -2.15
N ASN A 452 -25.80 4.82 -2.44
CA ASN A 452 -25.27 5.27 -3.74
C ASN A 452 -23.74 5.22 -3.76
N ILE A 453 -23.17 4.60 -4.79
CA ILE A 453 -21.72 4.66 -5.07
C ILE A 453 -21.52 5.54 -6.31
N ALA A 454 -20.87 6.69 -6.13
CA ALA A 454 -20.49 7.56 -7.23
C ALA A 454 -18.99 7.39 -7.52
N LEU A 455 -18.66 7.05 -8.77
CA LEU A 455 -17.27 6.95 -9.20
C LEU A 455 -16.56 8.32 -9.12
N ASN A 456 -17.28 9.40 -9.48
CA ASN A 456 -16.72 10.74 -9.62
C ASN A 456 -17.65 11.83 -9.05
N TYR A 457 -17.09 12.76 -8.28
CA TYR A 457 -17.76 14.00 -7.88
C TYR A 457 -17.00 15.23 -8.37
N ASN A 458 -17.60 15.99 -9.31
CA ASN A 458 -17.13 17.31 -9.74
C ASN A 458 -18.33 18.20 -10.10
N ALA A 459 -18.34 19.44 -9.60
CA ALA A 459 -19.13 20.50 -10.22
C ALA A 459 -18.56 20.76 -11.62
N ARG A 460 -19.40 20.67 -12.65
CA ARG A 460 -19.00 20.90 -14.04
C ARG A 460 -18.49 22.34 -14.20
N THR A 461 -17.19 22.51 -14.37
CA THR A 461 -16.64 23.74 -14.94
C THR A 461 -16.49 23.56 -16.45
N SER A 462 -16.58 24.66 -17.20
CA SER A 462 -16.57 24.72 -18.67
C SER A 462 -15.33 24.10 -19.35
N LYS A 463 -14.34 23.65 -18.58
CA LYS A 463 -13.13 22.95 -19.05
C LYS A 463 -13.24 21.41 -19.06
N SER A 464 -14.36 20.84 -18.61
CA SER A 464 -14.52 19.38 -18.44
C SER A 464 -15.11 18.61 -19.64
N ASN A 465 -15.25 19.24 -20.81
CA ASN A 465 -15.66 18.55 -22.03
C ASN A 465 -14.47 17.87 -22.72
N TRP A 466 -13.85 16.88 -22.08
CA TRP A 466 -12.95 15.95 -22.78
C TRP A 466 -13.43 14.53 -22.66
N ALA A 467 -13.51 13.86 -23.82
CA ALA A 467 -13.75 12.44 -23.93
C ALA A 467 -12.73 11.71 -23.04
N ALA A 468 -13.20 10.90 -22.10
CA ALA A 468 -12.35 9.94 -21.44
C ALA A 468 -11.86 8.96 -22.50
N HIS A 469 -10.60 9.09 -22.93
CA HIS A 469 -9.95 8.09 -23.75
C HIS A 469 -9.65 6.89 -22.86
N PHE A 470 -10.49 5.86 -22.96
CA PHE A 470 -10.19 4.54 -22.43
C PHE A 470 -9.24 3.87 -23.42
N TRP A 471 -7.94 3.85 -23.10
CA TRP A 471 -6.95 3.10 -23.87
C TRP A 471 -7.06 1.62 -23.46
N ASP A 472 -7.17 0.75 -24.47
CA ASP A 472 -7.18 -0.73 -24.46
C ASP A 472 -7.59 -1.44 -23.15
N GLY A 473 -8.72 -2.16 -23.23
CA GLY A 473 -9.04 -3.22 -22.25
C GLY A 473 -10.22 -2.98 -21.31
N LEU A 474 -11.05 -1.95 -21.53
CA LEU A 474 -12.30 -1.81 -20.79
C LEU A 474 -13.32 -2.85 -21.27
N ARG A 475 -13.41 -3.98 -20.57
CA ARG A 475 -14.43 -5.02 -20.80
C ARG A 475 -15.63 -4.72 -19.90
N LEU A 476 -16.62 -4.03 -20.44
CA LEU A 476 -17.87 -3.74 -19.73
C LEU A 476 -18.88 -4.86 -19.99
N PHE A 477 -19.44 -5.44 -18.94
CA PHE A 477 -20.51 -6.43 -19.02
C PHE A 477 -21.86 -5.71 -18.98
N PRO A 478 -22.84 -6.08 -19.83
CA PRO A 478 -24.20 -5.60 -19.68
C PRO A 478 -24.73 -6.01 -18.31
N SER A 479 -25.37 -5.08 -17.59
CA SER A 479 -26.17 -5.40 -16.40
C SER A 479 -27.51 -5.96 -16.86
N ASP A 480 -27.94 -7.09 -16.31
CA ASP A 480 -29.28 -7.66 -16.55
C ASP A 480 -30.40 -6.86 -15.86
N PHE A 481 -30.05 -5.84 -15.06
CA PHE A 481 -30.98 -5.02 -14.30
C PHE A 481 -31.24 -3.67 -14.95
N THR A 482 -32.50 -3.23 -14.91
CA THR A 482 -32.90 -1.87 -15.26
C THR A 482 -32.22 -0.88 -14.32
N PRO A 483 -31.41 0.06 -14.82
CA PRO A 483 -30.72 1.06 -14.03
C PRO A 483 -31.68 2.01 -13.32
N ASP A 484 -31.30 2.46 -12.13
CA ASP A 484 -32.09 3.38 -11.31
C ASP A 484 -32.28 4.74 -12.00
N THR A 485 -33.42 5.38 -11.74
CA THR A 485 -33.80 6.72 -12.22
C THR A 485 -33.46 7.82 -11.21
N LEU A 486 -32.39 7.66 -10.42
CA LEU A 486 -31.90 8.71 -9.53
C LEU A 486 -30.97 9.66 -10.28
N GLU A 487 -31.05 10.96 -9.96
CA GLU A 487 -30.22 12.01 -10.55
C GLU A 487 -28.72 11.67 -10.41
N GLY A 488 -27.99 11.71 -11.52
CA GLY A 488 -26.57 11.39 -11.58
C GLY A 488 -26.24 9.91 -11.84
N THR A 489 -27.24 9.02 -11.86
CA THR A 489 -27.03 7.60 -12.21
C THR A 489 -26.46 7.51 -13.62
N ILE A 490 -25.32 6.84 -13.78
CA ILE A 490 -24.70 6.57 -15.09
C ILE A 490 -24.94 5.10 -15.42
N SER A 491 -25.43 4.83 -16.62
CA SER A 491 -25.61 3.47 -17.12
C SER A 491 -25.29 3.33 -18.60
N MET A 492 -25.02 2.11 -19.03
CA MET A 492 -24.78 1.77 -20.42
C MET A 492 -26.02 1.12 -21.02
N ALA A 493 -26.51 1.69 -22.11
CA ALA A 493 -27.52 1.04 -22.94
C ALA A 493 -26.80 0.27 -24.04
N ASP A 494 -27.17 -1.00 -24.18
CA ASP A 494 -26.69 -1.91 -25.22
C ASP A 494 -27.48 -1.78 -26.53
N GLY A 495 -28.52 -0.94 -26.53
CA GLY A 495 -29.44 -0.67 -27.64
C GLY A 495 -30.34 -1.84 -28.04
N VAL A 496 -30.34 -2.94 -27.29
CA VAL A 496 -31.15 -4.14 -27.59
C VAL A 496 -32.03 -4.51 -26.39
N GLY A 497 -31.45 -4.64 -25.19
CA GLY A 497 -32.17 -4.98 -23.96
C GLY A 497 -32.72 -3.77 -23.20
N TRP A 498 -32.07 -2.61 -23.29
CA TRP A 498 -32.48 -1.40 -22.58
C TRP A 498 -32.20 -0.13 -23.38
N ASN A 499 -33.23 0.70 -23.61
CA ASN A 499 -33.12 2.03 -24.23
C ASN A 499 -33.96 3.05 -23.43
N PRO A 500 -33.35 3.77 -22.49
CA PRO A 500 -34.11 4.69 -21.66
C PRO A 500 -34.66 5.87 -22.46
N GLY A 501 -35.98 6.06 -22.40
CA GLY A 501 -36.67 7.23 -22.96
C GLY A 501 -36.74 7.26 -24.50
N SER A 502 -36.53 6.13 -25.18
CA SER A 502 -36.50 6.07 -26.66
C SER A 502 -35.52 7.05 -27.30
N VAL A 503 -34.48 7.44 -26.56
CA VAL A 503 -33.48 8.37 -27.04
C VAL A 503 -32.69 7.61 -28.11
N GLY A 504 -32.92 7.94 -29.38
CA GLY A 504 -32.32 7.30 -30.56
C GLY A 504 -32.98 5.99 -30.99
N THR A 505 -33.80 6.04 -32.03
CA THR A 505 -34.25 4.91 -32.84
C THR A 505 -33.43 4.85 -34.15
N PRO A 506 -33.11 3.68 -34.74
CA PRO A 506 -33.06 2.30 -34.22
C PRO A 506 -31.66 1.85 -33.77
N ASP A 507 -30.57 2.46 -34.26
CA ASP A 507 -29.19 2.10 -33.91
C ASP A 507 -28.51 3.11 -32.98
N GLY A 508 -29.19 4.23 -32.71
CA GLY A 508 -28.66 5.29 -31.86
C GLY A 508 -28.64 4.94 -30.37
N ALA A 509 -29.34 3.92 -29.91
CA ALA A 509 -29.58 3.67 -28.48
C ALA A 509 -28.34 3.22 -27.70
N LYS A 510 -27.24 2.85 -28.36
CA LYS A 510 -26.03 2.37 -27.69
C LYS A 510 -25.19 3.53 -27.18
N GLY A 511 -24.87 3.50 -25.90
CA GLY A 511 -24.16 4.61 -25.31
C GLY A 511 -24.05 4.56 -23.80
N ILE A 512 -23.27 5.48 -23.27
CA ILE A 512 -23.26 5.79 -21.84
C ILE A 512 -24.24 6.93 -21.64
N PHE A 513 -25.22 6.69 -20.77
CA PHE A 513 -26.28 7.60 -20.41
C PHE A 513 -26.11 8.00 -18.94
N ALA A 514 -26.56 9.19 -18.59
CA ALA A 514 -26.79 9.56 -17.20
C ALA A 514 -28.18 10.16 -17.04
N TYR A 515 -28.81 9.87 -15.92
CA TYR A 515 -30.11 10.42 -15.57
C TYR A 515 -29.93 11.84 -15.03
N ILE A 516 -30.36 12.86 -15.79
CA ILE A 516 -30.21 14.28 -15.43
C ILE A 516 -31.50 15.06 -15.71
N GLY A 517 -32.00 15.73 -14.69
CA GLY A 517 -33.18 16.57 -14.74
C GLY A 517 -34.39 15.78 -15.21
N THR A 518 -34.69 14.70 -14.46
CA THR A 518 -35.79 13.73 -14.68
C THR A 518 -35.77 12.98 -16.00
N ASN A 519 -34.66 13.02 -16.75
CA ASN A 519 -34.55 12.39 -18.06
C ASN A 519 -33.20 11.71 -18.24
N TRP A 520 -33.18 10.57 -18.92
CA TRP A 520 -31.93 9.98 -19.37
C TRP A 520 -31.33 10.81 -20.50
N ARG A 521 -30.07 11.21 -20.32
CA ARG A 521 -29.29 11.96 -21.31
C ARG A 521 -28.09 11.14 -21.73
N ARG A 522 -27.81 11.11 -23.03
CA ARG A 522 -26.64 10.41 -23.55
C ARG A 522 -25.40 11.28 -23.47
N PHE A 523 -24.32 10.75 -22.91
CA PHE A 523 -23.02 11.41 -22.82
C PHE A 523 -22.03 10.89 -23.85
N MET A 524 -22.14 9.61 -24.19
CA MET A 524 -21.27 8.97 -25.16
C MET A 524 -22.12 8.09 -26.06
N MET A 525 -22.02 8.27 -27.37
CA MET A 525 -22.57 7.32 -28.33
C MET A 525 -21.55 6.22 -28.54
N LEU A 526 -21.94 4.99 -28.30
CA LEU A 526 -21.16 3.83 -28.70
C LEU A 526 -21.64 3.47 -30.10
N LEU A 527 -20.91 3.92 -31.12
CA LEU A 527 -21.20 3.54 -32.50
C LEU A 527 -20.90 2.06 -32.66
N GLN A 528 -21.95 1.23 -32.62
CA GLN A 528 -21.91 -0.02 -33.34
C GLN A 528 -21.97 0.36 -34.81
N ALA A 529 -20.89 0.16 -35.56
CA ALA A 529 -21.01 0.09 -37.01
C ALA A 529 -22.07 -0.98 -37.30
N ALA A 530 -23.11 -0.63 -38.05
CA ALA A 530 -24.23 -1.53 -38.28
C ALA A 530 -23.67 -2.86 -38.81
N ALA A 531 -24.28 -3.99 -38.45
CA ALA A 531 -23.86 -5.30 -38.99
C ALA A 531 -23.88 -5.31 -40.54
N ALA A 532 -24.68 -4.42 -41.16
CA ALA A 532 -24.71 -4.17 -42.59
C ALA A 532 -23.48 -3.42 -43.15
N ASP A 533 -22.81 -2.59 -42.34
CA ASP A 533 -21.57 -1.94 -42.75
C ASP A 533 -20.43 -2.96 -42.75
N PHE A 534 -20.35 -3.85 -41.76
CA PHE A 534 -19.33 -4.91 -41.72
C PHE A 534 -19.44 -5.98 -42.83
N SER A 535 -20.59 -6.07 -43.51
CA SER A 535 -20.80 -6.99 -44.63
C SER A 535 -20.62 -6.35 -46.01
N ASN A 536 -20.41 -5.03 -46.08
CA ASN A 536 -20.21 -4.29 -47.32
C ASN A 536 -18.73 -3.96 -47.51
N ASP A 537 -18.07 -4.70 -48.40
CA ASP A 537 -16.65 -4.51 -48.75
C ASP A 537 -16.36 -3.22 -49.55
N ALA A 538 -17.41 -2.53 -50.03
CA ALA A 538 -17.31 -1.21 -50.64
C ALA A 538 -17.45 -0.05 -49.64
N ALA A 539 -17.85 -0.32 -48.39
CA ALA A 539 -17.95 0.71 -47.37
C ALA A 539 -16.54 1.14 -46.92
N LEU A 540 -16.30 2.46 -46.92
CA LEU A 540 -15.03 3.09 -46.51
C LEU A 540 -14.86 3.05 -44.97
N ILE A 541 -14.94 1.88 -44.36
CA ILE A 541 -14.94 1.70 -42.89
C ILE A 541 -13.56 2.03 -42.26
N ASN A 542 -12.54 2.21 -43.11
CA ASN A 542 -11.24 2.79 -42.72
C ASN A 542 -11.09 4.22 -43.27
N THR A 543 -12.02 5.14 -42.98
CA THR A 543 -11.75 6.56 -43.18
C THR A 543 -10.80 7.09 -42.10
N ALA A 544 -10.13 8.22 -42.37
CA ALA A 544 -9.15 8.84 -41.47
C ALA A 544 -9.69 9.17 -40.05
N SER A 545 -11.01 9.13 -39.84
CA SER A 545 -11.70 9.46 -38.59
C SER A 545 -12.12 8.24 -37.75
N GLN A 546 -12.03 7.00 -38.24
CA GLN A 546 -12.48 5.79 -37.54
C GLN A 546 -11.45 4.66 -37.70
N LYS A 547 -10.96 4.08 -36.59
CA LYS A 547 -9.93 3.03 -36.58
C LYS A 547 -10.45 1.78 -35.89
N HIS A 548 -10.44 0.65 -36.57
CA HIS A 548 -10.90 -0.64 -36.03
C HIS A 548 -9.78 -1.69 -36.15
N LEU A 549 -8.77 -1.64 -35.27
CA LEU A 549 -7.69 -2.63 -35.24
C LEU A 549 -8.21 -3.97 -34.68
N GLY A 550 -7.97 -5.08 -35.40
CA GLY A 550 -8.34 -6.43 -34.93
C GLY A 550 -9.81 -6.84 -35.13
N ALA A 551 -10.64 -6.01 -35.75
CA ALA A 551 -12.03 -6.36 -36.06
C ALA A 551 -12.09 -7.41 -37.18
N MET A 552 -12.96 -8.42 -36.99
CA MET A 552 -13.22 -9.50 -37.95
C MET A 552 -14.47 -9.19 -38.78
N ALA A 553 -14.40 -9.36 -40.11
CA ALA A 553 -15.53 -9.20 -41.02
C ALA A 553 -15.67 -10.43 -41.94
N LEU A 554 -16.90 -10.84 -42.27
CA LEU A 554 -17.15 -11.91 -43.23
C LEU A 554 -17.31 -11.31 -44.63
N ASP A 555 -16.38 -11.63 -45.50
CA ASP A 555 -16.47 -11.37 -46.94
C ASP A 555 -17.45 -12.35 -47.56
N THR A 556 -18.65 -11.87 -47.90
CA THR A 556 -19.74 -12.67 -48.46
C THR A 556 -19.48 -13.08 -49.90
N THR A 557 -18.66 -12.32 -50.64
CA THR A 557 -18.30 -12.63 -52.03
C THR A 557 -17.42 -13.86 -52.11
N PHE A 558 -16.47 -13.99 -51.17
CA PHE A 558 -15.53 -15.10 -51.15
C PHE A 558 -15.76 -16.11 -50.02
N SER A 559 -16.78 -15.88 -49.17
CA SER A 559 -17.05 -16.67 -47.95
C SER A 559 -15.83 -16.81 -47.04
N ARG A 560 -15.07 -15.72 -46.83
CA ARG A 560 -13.83 -15.70 -46.03
C ARG A 560 -13.91 -14.68 -44.91
N MET A 561 -13.28 -14.95 -43.77
CA MET A 561 -13.09 -13.93 -42.74
C MET A 561 -11.91 -13.02 -43.10
N ARG A 562 -12.04 -11.72 -42.87
CA ARG A 562 -10.98 -10.72 -42.97
C ARG A 562 -10.72 -10.10 -41.60
N ILE A 563 -9.46 -9.78 -41.28
CA ILE A 563 -9.06 -8.97 -40.13
C ILE A 563 -8.42 -7.67 -40.62
N ALA A 564 -8.77 -6.56 -39.96
CA ALA A 564 -8.08 -5.28 -40.15
C ALA A 564 -6.68 -5.33 -39.50
N THR A 565 -5.62 -5.19 -40.30
CA THR A 565 -4.22 -5.46 -39.90
C THR A 565 -3.37 -4.25 -39.55
N GLY A 566 -3.87 -3.02 -39.68
CA GLY A 566 -3.00 -1.84 -39.55
C GLY A 566 -3.65 -0.56 -39.04
N ALA A 567 -2.80 0.31 -38.51
CA ALA A 567 -3.14 1.58 -37.84
C ALA A 567 -3.32 2.78 -38.80
N SER A 568 -3.18 2.58 -40.12
CA SER A 568 -3.29 3.60 -41.15
C SER A 568 -4.50 3.34 -42.08
N ALA A 569 -5.12 4.41 -42.57
CA ALA A 569 -6.29 4.36 -43.47
C ALA A 569 -6.02 3.62 -44.80
N ALA A 570 -4.76 3.37 -45.15
CA ALA A 570 -4.35 2.67 -46.37
C ALA A 570 -4.03 1.17 -46.13
N SER A 571 -4.16 0.68 -44.91
CA SER A 571 -3.84 -0.72 -44.60
C SER A 571 -4.91 -1.66 -45.17
N SER A 572 -4.51 -2.58 -46.03
CA SER A 572 -5.39 -3.59 -46.64
C SER A 572 -5.87 -4.60 -45.60
N TRP A 573 -7.15 -4.97 -45.65
CA TRP A 573 -7.68 -6.14 -44.94
C TRP A 573 -6.84 -7.39 -45.25
N ALA A 574 -6.48 -8.17 -44.24
CA ALA A 574 -5.90 -9.49 -44.46
C ALA A 574 -6.96 -10.56 -44.29
N TYR A 575 -7.00 -11.53 -45.19
CA TYR A 575 -7.86 -12.70 -45.02
C TYR A 575 -7.33 -13.56 -43.88
N LEU A 576 -8.19 -13.86 -42.90
CA LEU A 576 -8.04 -15.08 -42.13
C LEU A 576 -8.26 -16.23 -43.11
N SER A 577 -7.23 -16.99 -43.43
CA SER A 577 -7.34 -18.10 -44.37
C SER A 577 -8.25 -19.19 -43.81
N SER A 578 -9.55 -19.11 -44.08
CA SER A 578 -10.43 -20.26 -43.99
C SER A 578 -9.96 -21.28 -45.03
N PRO A 579 -9.80 -22.58 -44.68
CA PRO A 579 -9.49 -23.60 -45.67
C PRO A 579 -10.50 -23.51 -46.82
N PRO A 580 -10.06 -23.42 -48.09
CA PRO A 580 -10.95 -23.75 -49.20
C PRO A 580 -11.61 -25.12 -48.97
N PHE A 581 -12.85 -25.30 -49.41
CA PHE A 581 -13.60 -26.55 -49.24
C PHE A 581 -14.38 -26.91 -50.50
N GLY A 582 -14.71 -28.19 -50.66
CA GLY A 582 -15.46 -28.71 -51.80
C GLY A 582 -15.25 -30.21 -51.99
N VAL A 583 -15.84 -30.79 -53.03
CA VAL A 583 -15.67 -32.21 -53.38
C VAL A 583 -14.23 -32.51 -53.81
N THR A 584 -13.82 -33.78 -53.81
CA THR A 584 -12.45 -34.19 -54.21
C THR A 584 -12.01 -33.64 -55.57
N ALA A 585 -12.93 -33.53 -56.54
CA ALA A 585 -12.65 -32.97 -57.86
C ALA A 585 -12.38 -31.45 -57.85
N SER A 586 -12.75 -30.75 -56.78
CA SER A 586 -12.60 -29.30 -56.60
C SER A 586 -11.38 -28.92 -55.76
N ARG A 587 -10.52 -29.88 -55.39
CA ARG A 587 -9.22 -29.58 -54.77
C ARG A 587 -8.40 -28.70 -55.73
N PRO A 588 -7.62 -27.72 -55.22
CA PRO A 588 -6.75 -26.91 -56.08
C PRO A 588 -5.82 -27.79 -56.93
N ALA A 589 -5.72 -27.49 -58.22
CA ALA A 589 -4.84 -28.22 -59.13
C ALA A 589 -3.35 -27.90 -58.92
N SER A 590 -3.06 -26.72 -58.33
CA SER A 590 -1.71 -26.24 -58.04
C SER A 590 -1.61 -25.69 -56.61
N PRO A 591 -1.73 -26.54 -55.57
CA PRO A 591 -1.67 -26.11 -54.18
C PRO A 591 -0.23 -25.83 -53.70
N VAL A 592 -0.07 -24.92 -52.74
CA VAL A 592 1.22 -24.65 -52.08
C VAL A 592 1.45 -25.57 -50.88
N VAL A 593 2.71 -25.91 -50.56
CA VAL A 593 3.03 -26.79 -49.42
C VAL A 593 2.41 -26.22 -48.14
N GLY A 594 1.69 -27.06 -47.40
CA GLY A 594 0.99 -26.69 -46.17
C GLY A 594 -0.41 -26.11 -46.39
N GLU A 595 -0.84 -25.92 -47.65
CA GLU A 595 -2.21 -25.48 -47.94
C GLU A 595 -3.22 -26.51 -47.43
N HIS A 596 -4.19 -26.04 -46.66
CA HIS A 596 -5.25 -26.84 -46.05
C HIS A 596 -6.54 -26.72 -46.86
N TYR A 597 -7.25 -27.84 -47.04
CA TYR A 597 -8.52 -27.93 -47.76
C TYR A 597 -9.49 -28.84 -46.99
N TYR A 598 -10.78 -28.50 -46.93
CA TYR A 598 -11.79 -29.42 -46.39
C TYR A 598 -12.47 -30.18 -47.53
N ASP A 599 -12.10 -31.46 -47.70
CA ASP A 599 -12.67 -32.32 -48.73
C ASP A 599 -14.04 -32.84 -48.26
N GLN A 600 -15.10 -32.38 -48.91
CA GLN A 600 -16.49 -32.75 -48.62
C GLN A 600 -16.84 -34.17 -49.05
N THR A 601 -16.15 -34.71 -50.06
CA THR A 601 -16.33 -36.12 -50.47
C THR A 601 -15.78 -37.06 -49.41
N LEU A 602 -14.66 -36.67 -48.77
CA LEU A 602 -14.05 -37.44 -47.69
C LEU A 602 -14.53 -37.03 -46.29
N ALA A 603 -15.30 -35.94 -46.19
CA ALA A 603 -15.76 -35.31 -44.95
C ALA A 603 -14.64 -35.06 -43.93
N LYS A 604 -13.44 -34.64 -44.39
CA LYS A 604 -12.28 -34.39 -43.51
C LYS A 604 -11.34 -33.30 -44.05
N PRO A 605 -10.62 -32.60 -43.15
CA PRO A 605 -9.54 -31.69 -43.55
C PRO A 605 -8.33 -32.46 -44.08
N ILE A 606 -7.70 -31.90 -45.11
CA ILE A 606 -6.52 -32.43 -45.80
C ILE A 606 -5.51 -31.31 -46.03
N TRP A 607 -4.22 -31.64 -46.12
CA TRP A 607 -3.11 -30.71 -46.29
C TRP A 607 -2.21 -31.13 -47.45
N TRP A 608 -1.78 -30.18 -48.28
CA TRP A 608 -0.85 -30.46 -49.36
C TRP A 608 0.57 -30.62 -48.83
N SER A 609 1.17 -31.80 -49.03
CA SER A 609 2.54 -32.09 -48.58
C SER A 609 3.64 -31.61 -49.55
N GLY A 610 3.28 -31.06 -50.70
CA GLY A 610 4.19 -30.76 -51.81
C GLY A 610 4.07 -31.73 -52.98
N SER A 611 3.56 -32.95 -52.75
CA SER A 611 3.37 -33.96 -53.80
C SER A 611 2.02 -34.67 -53.77
N VAL A 612 1.40 -34.76 -52.60
CA VAL A 612 0.08 -35.40 -52.40
C VAL A 612 -0.70 -34.67 -51.30
N TRP A 613 -2.02 -34.74 -51.35
CA TRP A 613 -2.87 -34.36 -50.23
C TRP A 613 -2.77 -35.43 -49.15
N LYS A 614 -2.69 -35.00 -47.89
CA LYS A 614 -2.64 -35.89 -46.72
C LYS A 614 -3.71 -35.49 -45.71
N ASP A 615 -4.33 -36.46 -45.06
CA ASP A 615 -5.18 -36.18 -43.89
C ASP A 615 -4.36 -35.98 -42.61
N ALA A 616 -5.05 -35.76 -41.49
CA ALA A 616 -4.43 -35.53 -40.19
C ALA A 616 -3.62 -36.73 -39.67
N ALA A 617 -3.87 -37.94 -40.19
CA ALA A 617 -3.10 -39.14 -39.86
C ALA A 617 -1.86 -39.33 -40.76
N GLY A 618 -1.64 -38.41 -41.71
CA GLY A 618 -0.55 -38.51 -42.69
C GLY A 618 -0.83 -39.48 -43.84
N THR A 619 -2.06 -39.96 -43.98
CA THR A 619 -2.47 -40.88 -45.04
C THR A 619 -2.71 -40.10 -46.34
N ASN A 620 -2.26 -40.63 -47.47
CA ASN A 620 -2.55 -40.03 -48.79
C ASN A 620 -4.05 -40.16 -49.11
N VAL A 621 -4.66 -39.09 -49.63
CA VAL A 621 -6.11 -38.98 -49.87
C VAL A 621 -6.47 -38.44 -51.24
#